data_AF-X1RRA0-F1
#
_entry.id   AF-X1RRA0-F1
#
_cell.length_a   1.000
_cell.length_b   1.000
_cell.length_c   1.000
_cell.angle_alpha   90.00
_cell.angle_beta   90.00
_cell.angle_gamma   90.00
#
_symmetry.space_group_name_H-M   'P 1'
#
loop_
_entity.id
_entity.type
_entity.pdbx_description
1 polymer ?
#
loop_
_entity_poly.entity_id
_entity_poly.type
_entity_poly.pdbx_seq_one_letter_code
_entity_poly.pdbx_strand_id
1 'polypeptide(L)'
;PSIIKANAEYFCEQGFEPPEVLPRVENWLAGMSDPEIAAKIAGWLESDIKWIAKVWAKVSWRYWFVVPALWYITNHISSHLARLSKELREEAKRKVGVFTV
;
A
#
# COMPACT_ATOMS: atom_id res chain seq x y z
N PRO A 1 -8.71 3.37 -4.95
CA PRO A 1 -8.04 4.26 -5.91
C PRO A 1 -7.37 5.49 -5.25
N SER A 2 -8.12 6.28 -4.47
CA SER A 2 -7.62 7.54 -3.88
C SER A 2 -6.45 7.37 -2.91
N ILE A 3 -6.49 6.36 -2.02
CA ILE A 3 -5.40 6.09 -1.06
C ILE A 3 -4.11 5.71 -1.79
N ILE A 4 -4.19 4.87 -2.82
CA ILE A 4 -3.02 4.45 -3.60
C ILE A 4 -2.42 5.63 -4.36
N LYS A 5 -3.26 6.48 -4.95
CA LYS A 5 -2.82 7.71 -5.62
C LYS A 5 -2.11 8.65 -4.65
N ALA A 6 -2.73 8.93 -3.49
CA ALA A 6 -2.13 9.79 -2.46
C ALA A 6 -0.79 9.21 -1.95
N ASN A 7 -0.68 7.88 -1.82
CA ASN A 7 0.57 7.24 -1.43
C ASN A 7 1.63 7.42 -2.53
N ALA A 8 1.28 7.19 -3.80
CA ALA A 8 2.20 7.39 -4.92
C ALA A 8 2.69 8.85 -5.02
N GLU A 9 1.79 9.82 -4.84
CA GLU A 9 2.11 11.25 -4.78
C GLU A 9 3.11 11.53 -3.67
N TYR A 10 2.83 11.09 -2.44
CA TYR A 10 3.73 11.26 -1.31
C TYR A 10 5.11 10.64 -1.57
N PHE A 11 5.18 9.42 -2.09
CA PHE A 11 6.47 8.75 -2.36
C PHE A 11 7.29 9.46 -3.45
N CYS A 12 6.64 10.01 -4.48
CA CYS A 12 7.31 10.79 -5.52
C CYS A 12 7.77 12.15 -4.98
N GLU A 13 6.92 12.86 -4.23
CA GLU A 13 7.23 14.17 -3.64
C GLU A 13 8.42 14.11 -2.67
N GLN A 14 8.50 13.04 -1.87
CA GLN A 14 9.60 12.83 -0.93
C GLN A 14 10.87 12.25 -1.60
N GLY A 15 10.85 11.98 -2.90
CA GLY A 15 11.98 11.44 -3.65
C GLY A 15 12.30 9.98 -3.37
N PHE A 16 11.38 9.22 -2.78
CA PHE A 16 11.53 7.77 -2.61
C PHE A 16 11.35 7.01 -3.92
N GLU A 17 10.56 7.57 -4.83
CA GLU A 17 10.26 6.99 -6.12
C GLU A 17 10.46 8.04 -7.24
N PRO A 18 10.82 7.60 -8.46
CA PRO A 18 10.92 8.49 -9.61
C PRO A 18 9.56 9.13 -9.95
N PRO A 19 9.51 10.39 -10.40
CA PRO A 19 8.27 11.05 -10.82
C PRO A 19 7.51 10.29 -11.92
N GLU A 20 8.20 9.50 -12.73
CA GLU A 20 7.63 8.69 -13.81
C GLU A 20 6.75 7.55 -13.29
N VAL A 21 6.85 7.20 -12.00
CA VAL A 21 5.98 6.20 -11.37
C VAL A 21 4.55 6.71 -11.26
N LEU A 22 4.35 8.00 -11.03
CA LEU A 22 3.01 8.60 -10.85
C LEU A 22 2.07 8.34 -12.04
N PRO A 23 2.41 8.68 -13.30
CA PRO A 23 1.54 8.43 -14.44
C PRO A 23 1.33 6.93 -14.70
N ARG A 24 2.30 6.06 -14.37
CA ARG A 24 2.13 4.61 -14.45
C ARG A 24 1.09 4.10 -13.45
N VAL A 25 1.11 4.62 -12.22
CA VAL A 25 0.09 4.33 -11.20
C VAL A 25 -1.27 4.83 -11.64
N GLU A 26 -1.38 6.04 -12.20
CA GLU A 26 -2.65 6.59 -12.68
C GLU A 26 -3.24 5.76 -13.83
N ASN A 27 -2.42 5.41 -14.82
CA ASN A 27 -2.84 4.54 -15.93
C ASN A 27 -3.28 3.17 -15.42
N TRP A 28 -2.55 2.59 -14.48
CA TRP A 28 -2.93 1.33 -13.84
C TRP A 28 -4.26 1.43 -13.08
N LEU A 29 -4.47 2.51 -12.32
CA LEU A 29 -5.74 2.79 -11.63
C LEU A 29 -6.90 3.04 -12.60
N ALA A 30 -6.63 3.54 -13.81
CA ALA A 30 -7.60 3.67 -14.89
C ALA A 30 -7.95 2.34 -15.58
N GLY A 31 -7.36 1.22 -15.13
CA GLY A 31 -7.64 -0.13 -15.62
C GLY A 31 -6.63 -0.67 -16.62
N MET A 32 -5.57 0.08 -16.95
CA MET A 32 -4.48 -0.44 -17.76
C MET A 32 -3.70 -1.49 -16.96
N SER A 33 -3.29 -2.57 -17.62
CA SER A 33 -2.56 -3.63 -16.93
C SER A 33 -1.08 -3.26 -16.77
N ASP A 34 -0.63 -3.14 -15.53
CA ASP A 34 0.79 -2.95 -15.17
C ASP A 34 1.12 -3.82 -13.95
N PRO A 35 1.58 -5.07 -14.14
CA PRO A 35 1.86 -5.99 -13.05
C PRO A 35 3.05 -5.57 -12.20
N GLU A 36 3.99 -4.79 -12.74
CA GLU A 36 5.12 -4.24 -11.99
C GLU A 36 4.64 -3.20 -10.97
N ILE A 37 3.78 -2.28 -11.41
CA ILE A 37 3.17 -1.28 -10.54
C ILE A 37 2.28 -1.94 -9.48
N ALA A 38 1.48 -2.95 -9.85
CA ALA A 38 0.67 -3.70 -8.89
C ALA A 38 1.54 -4.35 -7.79
N ALA A 39 2.66 -4.99 -8.18
CA ALA A 39 3.60 -5.60 -7.23
C ALA A 39 4.31 -4.55 -6.35
N LYS A 40 4.70 -3.40 -6.93
CA LYS A 40 5.33 -2.30 -6.21
C LYS A 40 4.39 -1.71 -5.16
N ILE A 41 3.16 -1.39 -5.54
CA ILE A 41 2.13 -0.88 -4.61
C ILE A 41 1.86 -1.88 -3.49
N ALA A 42 1.76 -3.18 -3.81
CA ALA A 42 1.61 -4.21 -2.78
C ALA A 42 2.76 -4.17 -1.75
N GLY A 43 4.00 -3.94 -2.21
CA GLY A 43 5.17 -3.75 -1.35
C GLY A 43 5.10 -2.51 -0.47
N TRP A 44 4.61 -1.38 -1.00
CA TRP A 44 4.36 -0.17 -0.20
C TRP A 44 3.33 -0.44 0.90
N LEU A 45 2.19 -1.04 0.56
CA LEU A 45 1.14 -1.35 1.53
C LEU A 45 1.62 -2.31 2.65
N GLU A 46 2.44 -3.31 2.30
CA GLU A 46 3.06 -4.20 3.30
C GLU A 46 4.02 -3.45 4.23
N SER A 47 4.74 -2.46 3.70
CA SER A 47 5.65 -1.62 4.46
C SER A 47 4.89 -0.69 5.41
N ASP A 48 3.76 -0.12 4.95
CA ASP A 48 2.89 0.72 5.76
C ASP A 48 2.31 -0.05 6.96
N ILE A 49 1.85 -1.29 6.74
CA ILE A 49 1.37 -2.17 7.82
C ILE A 49 2.48 -2.40 8.87
N LYS A 50 3.70 -2.71 8.43
CA LYS A 50 4.86 -2.90 9.33
C LYS A 50 5.21 -1.62 10.07
N TRP A 51 5.13 -0.47 9.41
CA TRP A 51 5.41 0.83 10.01
C TRP A 51 4.37 1.18 11.09
N ILE A 52 3.08 1.01 10.81
CA ILE A 52 1.99 1.21 11.77
C ILE A 52 2.23 0.36 13.03
N ALA A 53 2.54 -0.92 12.86
CA ALA A 53 2.84 -1.81 13.99
C ALA A 53 4.05 -1.33 14.83
N LYS A 54 5.13 -0.88 14.16
CA LYS A 54 6.32 -0.34 14.84
C LYS A 54 6.04 0.95 15.59
N VAL A 55 5.26 1.87 14.99
CA VAL A 55 4.86 3.12 15.64
C VAL A 55 3.98 2.81 16.84
N TRP A 56 3.00 1.93 16.69
CA TRP A 56 2.08 1.54 17.75
C TRP A 56 2.81 1.00 18.98
N ALA A 57 3.80 0.14 18.78
CA ALA A 57 4.64 -0.39 19.86
C ALA A 57 5.38 0.70 20.64
N LYS A 58 5.69 1.85 20.01
CA LYS A 58 6.42 2.96 20.62
C LYS A 58 5.52 4.00 21.29
N VAL A 59 4.29 4.20 20.79
CA VAL A 59 3.43 5.32 21.21
C VAL A 59 2.26 4.91 22.09
N SER A 60 1.86 3.63 22.06
CA SER A 60 0.68 3.12 22.78
C SER A 60 0.72 3.37 24.28
N TRP A 61 1.89 3.24 24.93
CA TRP A 61 2.04 3.53 26.36
C TRP A 61 1.84 5.01 26.70
N ARG A 62 2.31 5.91 25.83
CA ARG A 62 2.26 7.36 26.03
C ARG A 62 0.86 7.93 25.84
N TYR A 63 0.09 7.31 24.96
CA TYR A 63 -1.27 7.71 24.57
C TYR A 63 -2.30 6.63 24.94
N TRP A 64 -2.09 5.95 26.07
CA TRP A 64 -2.90 4.80 26.51
C TRP A 64 -4.42 5.09 26.56
N PHE A 65 -4.80 6.34 26.83
CA PHE A 65 -6.20 6.78 26.90
C PHE A 65 -6.90 6.86 25.53
N VAL A 66 -6.16 6.96 24.42
CA VAL A 66 -6.73 6.87 23.05
C VAL A 66 -6.43 5.53 22.38
N VAL A 67 -5.73 4.61 23.06
CA VAL A 67 -5.39 3.28 22.53
C VAL A 67 -6.59 2.51 22.02
N PRO A 68 -7.74 2.43 22.71
CA PRO A 68 -8.86 1.64 22.21
C PRO A 68 -9.38 2.13 20.85
N ALA A 69 -9.54 3.45 20.69
CA ALA A 69 -10.02 4.06 19.46
C ALA A 69 -9.00 3.92 18.32
N LEU A 70 -7.73 4.23 18.61
CA LEU A 70 -6.67 4.14 17.62
C LEU A 70 -6.39 2.69 17.22
N TRP A 71 -6.43 1.73 18.16
CA TRP A 71 -6.26 0.30 17.87
C TRP A 71 -7.32 -0.20 16.90
N TYR A 72 -8.59 0.18 17.10
CA TYR A 72 -9.67 -0.14 16.17
C TYR A 72 -9.39 0.39 14.77
N ILE A 73 -9.03 1.69 14.67
CA ILE A 73 -8.72 2.35 13.40
C ILE A 73 -7.52 1.69 12.72
N THR A 74 -6.41 1.49 13.44
CA THR A 74 -5.18 0.93 12.88
C THR A 74 -5.34 -0.52 12.45
N ASN A 75 -6.11 -1.33 13.17
CA ASN A 75 -6.40 -2.70 12.76
C ASN A 75 -7.32 -2.76 11.54
N HIS A 76 -8.32 -1.87 11.49
CA HIS A 76 -9.20 -1.78 10.33
C HIS A 76 -8.41 -1.38 9.08
N ILE A 77 -7.57 -0.34 9.19
CA ILE A 77 -6.67 0.09 8.12
C ILE A 77 -5.71 -1.04 7.73
N SER A 78 -5.02 -1.65 8.69
CA SER A 78 -4.03 -2.71 8.41
C SER A 78 -4.67 -3.92 7.73
N SER A 79 -5.87 -4.31 8.17
CA SER A 79 -6.62 -5.42 7.55
C SER A 79 -7.06 -5.08 6.13
N HIS A 80 -7.50 -3.84 5.90
CA HIS A 80 -7.87 -3.36 4.56
C HIS A 80 -6.66 -3.34 3.62
N LEU A 81 -5.53 -2.81 4.07
CA LEU A 81 -4.28 -2.77 3.31
C LEU A 81 -3.74 -4.18 3.02
N ALA A 82 -3.84 -5.11 3.98
CA ALA A 82 -3.40 -6.49 3.79
C ALA A 82 -4.23 -7.20 2.73
N ARG A 83 -5.57 -6.98 2.73
CA ARG A 83 -6.46 -7.51 1.69
C ARG A 83 -6.09 -6.96 0.31
N LEU A 84 -5.93 -5.65 0.19
CA LEU A 84 -5.54 -5.00 -1.07
C LEU A 84 -4.19 -5.52 -1.57
N SER A 85 -3.17 -5.58 -0.72
CA SER A 85 -1.85 -6.11 -1.10
C SER A 85 -1.92 -7.55 -1.62
N LYS A 86 -2.72 -8.41 -0.97
CA LYS A 86 -2.92 -9.79 -1.43
C LYS A 86 -3.58 -9.83 -2.81
N GLU A 87 -4.65 -9.06 -3.01
CA GLU A 87 -5.34 -8.98 -4.31
C GLU A 87 -4.40 -8.53 -5.43
N LEU A 88 -3.58 -7.52 -5.17
CA LEU A 88 -2.60 -6.98 -6.12
C LEU A 88 -1.50 -7.99 -6.46
N ARG A 89 -0.98 -8.73 -5.48
CA ARG A 89 -0.01 -9.80 -5.73
C ARG A 89 -0.60 -10.92 -6.58
N GLU A 90 -1.84 -11.32 -6.33
CA GLU A 90 -2.50 -12.35 -7.11
C GLU A 90 -2.87 -11.86 -8.52
N GLU A 91 -3.15 -10.57 -8.70
CA GLU A 91 -3.27 -9.96 -10.03
C GLU A 91 -1.93 -10.00 -10.79
N ALA A 92 -0.85 -9.53 -10.14
CA ALA A 92 0.48 -9.51 -10.74
C ALA A 92 0.94 -10.93 -11.14
N LYS A 93 0.76 -11.93 -10.27
CA LYS A 93 1.08 -13.33 -10.57
C LYS A 93 0.28 -13.89 -11.73
N ARG A 94 -1.04 -13.66 -11.76
CA ARG A 94 -1.90 -14.16 -12.85
C ARG A 94 -1.48 -13.59 -14.19
N LYS A 95 -1.19 -12.29 -14.26
CA LYS A 95 -0.86 -11.64 -15.53
C LYS A 95 0.57 -11.92 -16.00
N VAL A 96 1.51 -12.15 -15.09
CA VAL A 96 2.87 -12.62 -15.43
C VAL A 96 2.86 -14.08 -15.88
N GLY A 97 2.09 -14.95 -15.21
CA GLY A 97 2.00 -16.38 -15.56
C GLY A 97 1.24 -16.69 -16.86
N VAL A 98 0.39 -15.76 -17.34
CA VAL A 98 -0.30 -15.89 -18.64
C VAL A 98 0.62 -15.54 -19.82
N PHE A 99 1.72 -14.82 -19.61
CA PHE A 99 2.68 -14.47 -20.66
C PHE A 99 3.83 -15.47 -20.83
N THR A 100 3.85 -16.56 -20.04
CA THR A 100 4.89 -17.60 -20.04
C THR A 100 4.39 -18.97 -20.54
N VAL A 101 3.43 -18.99 -21.46
CA VAL A 101 2.99 -20.21 -22.18
C VAL A 101 3.04 -19.98 -23.68
#